data_AF-A0A8T4D4D6-F1
#
_entry.id   AF-A0A8T4D4D6-F1
#
_cell.length_a   1.000
_cell.length_b   1.000
_cell.length_c   1.000
_cell.angle_alpha   90.00
_cell.angle_beta   90.00
_cell.angle_gamma   90.00
#
_symmetry.space_group_name_H-M   'P 1'
#
loop_
_entity.id
_entity.type
_entity.pdbx_description
1 polymer ?
#
loop_
_entity_poly.entity_id
_entity_poly.type
_entity_poly.pdbx_seq_one_letter_code
_entity_poly.pdbx_strand_id
1 'polypeptide(L)' 'LENHGIVTVGSSLEAACSLNEMVEEAAKIQLTVMTLSGGRVGSLAELKEKFKMQGAVK' A
#
# COMPACT_ATOMS: atom_id res chain seq x y z
N LEU A 1 -6.47 -4.61 10.07
CA LEU A 1 -7.08 -5.29 11.22
C LEU A 1 -6.89 -6.78 11.03
N GLU A 2 -6.16 -7.42 11.93
CA GLU A 2 -5.87 -8.85 11.82
C GLU A 2 -7.19 -9.65 11.77
N ASN A 3 -7.30 -10.54 10.78
CA ASN A 3 -8.46 -11.39 10.54
C ASN A 3 -9.80 -10.64 10.30
N HIS A 4 -9.76 -9.37 9.90
CA HIS A 4 -10.98 -8.59 9.63
C HIS A 4 -10.92 -7.87 8.28
N GLY A 5 -9.88 -7.04 8.06
CA GLY A 5 -9.79 -6.21 6.87
C GLY A 5 -9.03 -4.91 7.11
N ILE A 6 -9.31 -3.90 6.29
CA ILE A 6 -8.67 -2.59 6.35
C ILE A 6 -9.61 -1.53 6.89
N VAL A 7 -9.04 -0.46 7.43
CA VAL A 7 -9.75 0.76 7.79
C VAL A 7 -8.93 1.91 7.22
N THR A 8 -9.57 2.78 6.45
CA THR A 8 -8.96 4.00 5.92
C THR A 8 -9.63 5.23 6.51
N VAL A 9 -8.84 6.29 6.64
CA VAL A 9 -9.28 7.59 7.13
C VAL A 9 -8.77 8.67 6.18
N GLY A 10 -9.56 9.71 5.98
CA GLY A 10 -9.24 10.82 5.09
C GLY A 10 -9.87 12.13 5.58
N SER A 11 -9.37 13.26 5.08
CA SER A 11 -9.90 14.59 5.41
C SER A 11 -11.30 14.84 4.82
N SER A 12 -11.73 14.01 3.88
CA SER A 12 -13.10 13.93 3.36
C SER A 12 -13.47 12.47 3.13
N LEU A 13 -14.75 12.23 2.87
CA LEU A 13 -15.25 10.90 2.50
C LEU A 13 -14.58 10.40 1.23
N GLU A 14 -14.47 11.24 0.20
CA GLU A 14 -13.84 10.92 -1.08
C GLU A 14 -12.38 10.52 -0.88
N ALA A 15 -11.63 11.27 -0.07
CA ALA A 15 -10.24 10.95 0.23
C ALA A 15 -10.10 9.60 0.94
N ALA A 16 -11.00 9.28 1.89
CA ALA A 16 -11.01 7.99 2.58
C ALA A 16 -11.34 6.83 1.62
N CYS A 17 -12.32 7.02 0.72
CA CYS A 17 -12.70 6.05 -0.30
C CYS A 17 -11.58 5.80 -1.32
N SER A 18 -10.95 6.86 -1.86
CA SER A 18 -9.82 6.72 -2.78
C SER A 18 -8.65 6.01 -2.13
N LEU A 19 -8.36 6.28 -0.85
CA LEU A 19 -7.33 5.56 -0.11
C LEU A 19 -7.71 4.08 0.09
N ASN A 20 -8.98 3.78 0.34
CA ASN A 20 -9.46 2.41 0.48
C ASN A 20 -9.22 1.59 -0.81
N GLU A 21 -9.57 2.16 -1.96
CA GLU A 21 -9.36 1.54 -3.28
C GLU A 21 -7.86 1.30 -3.55
N MET A 22 -7.01 2.29 -3.30
CA MET A 22 -5.56 2.14 -3.50
C MET A 22 -4.96 1.05 -2.62
N VAL A 23 -5.35 0.99 -1.34
CA VAL A 23 -4.82 -0.02 -0.41
C VAL A 23 -5.27 -1.42 -0.82
N GLU A 24 -6.52 -1.59 -1.26
CA GLU A 24 -7.05 -2.86 -1.74
C GLU A 24 -6.31 -3.34 -3.00
N GLU A 25 -6.11 -2.48 -3.99
CA GLU A 25 -5.36 -2.82 -5.20
C GLU A 25 -3.88 -3.13 -4.90
N ALA A 26 -3.25 -2.37 -4.00
CA ALA A 26 -1.89 -2.65 -3.57
C ALA A 26 -1.77 -4.02 -2.87
N ALA A 27 -2.74 -4.39 -2.04
CA ALA A 27 -2.78 -5.69 -1.37
C ALA A 27 -2.93 -6.85 -2.37
N LYS A 28 -3.79 -6.70 -3.39
CA LYS A 28 -3.91 -7.67 -4.49
C LYS A 28 -2.59 -7.86 -5.22
N ILE A 29 -1.95 -6.77 -5.63
CA ILE A 29 -0.64 -6.82 -6.32
C ILE A 29 0.41 -7.49 -5.43
N GLN A 30 0.47 -7.11 -4.14
CA GLN A 30 1.42 -7.68 -3.20
C GLN A 30 1.24 -9.21 -3.09
N LEU A 31 -0.01 -9.68 -2.93
CA LEU A 31 -0.31 -11.11 -2.85
C LEU A 31 0.12 -11.85 -4.13
N THR A 32 -0.18 -11.29 -5.30
CA THR A 32 0.23 -11.85 -6.58
C THR A 32 1.75 -11.94 -6.70
N VAL A 33 2.47 -10.86 -6.39
CA VAL A 33 3.94 -10.84 -6.44
C VAL A 33 4.54 -11.81 -5.42
N MET A 34 4.01 -11.88 -4.20
CA MET A 34 4.44 -12.84 -3.18
C MET A 34 4.28 -14.28 -3.67
N THR A 35 3.15 -14.58 -4.30
CA THR A 35 2.87 -15.90 -4.86
C THR A 35 3.85 -16.25 -5.98
N LEU A 36 4.09 -15.33 -6.92
CA LEU A 36 4.97 -15.56 -8.07
C LEU A 36 6.46 -15.61 -7.71
N SER A 37 6.88 -14.85 -6.69
CA SER A 37 8.29 -14.77 -6.26
C SER A 37 8.69 -15.84 -5.24
N GLY A 38 7.76 -16.71 -4.82
CA GLY A 38 7.98 -17.67 -3.74
C GLY A 38 8.26 -16.98 -2.40
N GLY A 39 7.59 -15.85 -2.14
CA GLY A 39 7.72 -15.08 -0.90
C GLY A 39 8.91 -14.11 -0.84
N ARG A 40 9.68 -13.95 -1.92
CA ARG A 40 10.77 -12.96 -1.97
C ARG A 40 10.23 -11.57 -2.33
N VAL A 41 9.93 -10.77 -1.31
CA VAL A 41 9.49 -9.37 -1.46
C VAL A 41 10.62 -8.42 -1.05
N GLY A 42 10.73 -7.28 -1.73
CA GLY A 42 11.64 -6.19 -1.37
C GLY A 42 11.37 -5.66 0.04
N SER A 43 12.39 -5.10 0.68
CA SER A 43 12.27 -4.71 2.09
C SER A 43 11.35 -3.49 2.28
N LEU A 44 10.67 -3.42 3.42
CA LEU A 44 9.91 -2.22 3.82
C LEU A 44 10.80 -0.97 3.86
N ALA A 45 12.09 -1.12 4.13
CA ALA A 45 13.07 -0.04 4.10
C ALA A 45 13.26 0.52 2.68
N GLU A 46 13.44 -0.34 1.67
CA GLU A 46 13.53 0.07 0.27
C GLU A 46 12.25 0.78 -0.20
N LEU A 47 11.09 0.28 0.23
CA LEU A 47 9.80 0.90 -0.09
C LEU A 47 9.69 2.30 0.51
N LYS A 48 10.08 2.48 1.78
CA LYS A 48 10.05 3.79 2.47
C LYS A 48 10.93 4.83 1.78
N GLU A 49 12.11 4.45 1.29
CA GLU A 49 12.99 5.37 0.57
C GLU A 49 12.35 5.88 -0.72
N LYS A 50 11.65 5.03 -1.48
CA LYS A 50 10.93 5.45 -2.70
C LYS A 50 9.83 6.47 -2.42
N PHE A 51 9.11 6.33 -1.30
CA PHE A 51 8.06 7.28 -0.92
C PHE A 51 8.61 8.63 -0.45
N LYS A 52 9.78 8.68 0.21
CA LYS A 52 10.43 9.95 0.59
C LYS A 52 10.81 10.79 -0.63
N MET A 53 11.20 10.15 -1.73
CA MET A 53 11.55 10.87 -2.96
C MET A 53 10.35 11.56 -3.62
N GLN A 54 9.14 11.05 -3.45
CA GLN A 54 7.93 11.67 -4.02
C GLN A 54 7.52 12.97 -3.31
N GLY A 55 7.91 13.17 -2.04
CA GLY A 55 7.71 14.44 -1.33
C GLY A 55 8.84 15.47 -1.53
N ALA A 56 9.94 15.07 -2.17
CA ALA A 56 11.12 15.91 -2.39
C ALA A 56 11.15 16.59 -3.77
N VAL A 57 10.21 16.27 -4.66
CA VAL A 57 10.02 16.99 -5.92
C VAL A 57 9.17 18.23 -5.62
N LYS A 58 9.85 19.35 -5.36
CA LYS A 58 9.30 20.72 -5.47
C LYS A 58 9.64 21.28 -6.84
#